data_AF-A0A9X6TPD4-F1
#
_entry.id   AF-A0A9X6TPD4-F1
#
_cell.length_a   1.000
_cell.length_b   1.000
_cell.length_c   1.000
_cell.angle_alpha   90.00
_cell.angle_beta   90.00
_cell.angle_gamma   90.00
#
_symmetry.space_group_name_H-M   'P 1'
#
loop_
_entity.id
_entity.type
_entity.pdbx_description
1 polymer ?
#
loop_
_entity_poly.entity_id
_entity_poly.type
_entity_poly.pdbx_seq_one_letter_code
_entity_poly.pdbx_strand_id
1 'polypeptide(L)'
;MWFDKVVYLQTLPQELEKLFADNGWKRTLFFQIKSGISKFIDVRLFESLGSDGERRRFGIANAYDTADSDFTDSRFISADSPLGKLGMGDGVKKDFSIPVSPVLGPSVIVYVNGFEQEKSKYKVDATTGKVTFTTAIAKGDKVTCEYRLATNTYEPNNDMLLFTFNRYFIEKEILSGDKSGEIGKGNGTKKNFALPFPNFDESRTVVYKDNTIVDPSEYSFTETEIVFKTAPAADTTIKISGIYFLLPKEDGTLDTLTAKTSFDVQKMESIMGEVYSTINFVDPSPYTSISFTPEQRFSKELNRDSVVYLYGNANKDRLIMFMRVDPTPNPVRALFVPLYIGKLYTFDVAPRKNMIILSGCRPGDQFVYSPNKKIGNAPLDYGSDTSNGNETVQLSQSSTGAMYQHHYLAFITHDMSVDSGQGRFNPSVYSGKYHLSQIYIVHPNDGYVGKLDDVYAVHPKNIQQADELEIEKTVVDEVLGQGDGHRKVFHLEHKPKGETLRLFISCKEVEKTDYVYNAEDKTVTFNEAPVIGSEITGAYEMAQLYRYTLPTTPVCPMTQAKTTPFNPIGLAIYKEDI
;
A
#
# COMPACT_ATOMS: atom_id res chain seq x y z
N MET A 1 14.35 6.00 4.33
CA MET A 1 14.43 6.22 5.79
C MET A 1 14.14 4.90 6.50
N TRP A 2 14.97 4.54 7.49
CA TRP A 2 14.73 3.37 8.33
C TRP A 2 13.63 3.64 9.37
N PHE A 3 12.86 2.60 9.69
CA PHE A 3 11.91 2.62 10.78
C PHE A 3 11.96 1.31 11.57
N ASP A 4 11.71 1.43 12.87
CA ASP A 4 11.54 0.32 13.80
C ASP A 4 10.43 0.73 14.77
N LYS A 5 9.24 0.16 14.59
CA LYS A 5 8.00 0.59 15.25
C LYS A 5 7.28 -0.60 15.87
N VAL A 6 6.67 -0.34 17.00
CA VAL A 6 5.68 -1.22 17.63
C VAL A 6 4.32 -0.55 17.51
N VAL A 7 3.38 -1.20 16.84
CA VAL A 7 2.03 -0.69 16.64
C VAL A 7 1.01 -1.68 17.19
N TYR A 8 -0.22 -1.26 17.43
CA TYR A 8 -1.29 -2.15 17.87
C TYR A 8 -2.04 -2.76 16.68
N LEU A 9 -2.50 -4.00 16.82
CA LEU A 9 -3.33 -4.68 15.81
C LEU A 9 -4.52 -3.80 15.39
N GLN A 10 -5.20 -3.19 16.37
CA GLN A 10 -6.36 -2.32 16.15
C GLN A 10 -6.09 -1.05 15.33
N THR A 11 -4.85 -0.54 15.34
CA THR A 11 -4.46 0.71 14.65
C THR A 11 -3.53 0.46 13.46
N LEU A 12 -3.23 -0.82 13.15
CA LEU A 12 -2.26 -1.19 12.13
C LEU A 12 -2.52 -0.51 10.78
N PRO A 13 -3.73 -0.51 10.21
CA PRO A 13 -3.96 0.13 8.92
C PRO A 13 -3.69 1.64 8.91
N GLN A 14 -4.02 2.34 9.99
CA GLN A 14 -3.78 3.78 10.14
C GLN A 14 -2.29 4.10 10.34
N GLU A 15 -1.57 3.28 11.11
CA GLU A 15 -0.13 3.45 11.32
C GLU A 15 0.68 3.13 10.06
N LEU A 16 0.26 2.14 9.27
CA LEU A 16 0.83 1.88 7.94
C LEU A 16 0.58 3.04 6.98
N GLU A 17 -0.65 3.55 6.93
CA GLU A 17 -0.98 4.73 6.12
C GLU A 17 -0.10 5.92 6.46
N LYS A 18 0.07 6.22 7.76
CA LYS A 18 0.94 7.29 8.23
C LYS A 18 2.39 7.05 7.85
N LEU A 19 2.90 5.84 8.06
CA LEU A 19 4.26 5.45 7.68
C LEU A 19 4.50 5.64 6.18
N PHE A 20 3.55 5.26 5.34
CA PHE A 20 3.65 5.44 3.89
C PHE A 20 3.64 6.93 3.51
N ALA A 21 2.71 7.71 4.07
CA ALA A 21 2.60 9.14 3.82
C ALA A 21 3.86 9.91 4.23
N ASP A 22 4.42 9.60 5.40
CA ASP A 22 5.66 10.18 5.92
C ASP A 22 6.88 9.89 5.01
N ASN A 23 6.78 8.87 4.16
CA ASN A 23 7.84 8.43 3.24
C ASN A 23 7.49 8.61 1.76
N GLY A 24 6.58 9.54 1.44
CA GLY A 24 6.30 9.97 0.05
C GLY A 24 5.18 9.21 -0.68
N TRP A 25 4.50 8.27 0.00
CA TRP A 25 3.37 7.54 -0.55
C TRP A 25 2.04 8.11 -0.05
N LYS A 26 1.45 9.00 -0.83
CA LYS A 26 0.21 9.68 -0.48
C LYS A 26 -0.98 8.73 -0.58
N ARG A 27 -1.85 8.68 0.44
CA ARG A 27 -3.18 8.09 0.31
C ARG A 27 -4.04 8.93 -0.65
N THR A 28 -4.45 8.34 -1.74
CA THR A 28 -5.32 8.95 -2.77
C THR A 28 -6.79 8.65 -2.56
N LEU A 29 -7.11 7.51 -1.93
CA LEU A 29 -8.48 7.12 -1.65
C LEU A 29 -8.56 6.24 -0.39
N PHE A 30 -9.57 6.47 0.44
CA PHE A 30 -10.05 5.50 1.43
C PHE A 30 -11.55 5.30 1.25
N PHE A 31 -11.99 4.05 1.27
CA PHE A 31 -13.40 3.72 1.26
C PHE A 31 -13.66 2.40 1.97
N GLN A 32 -14.88 2.25 2.46
CA GLN A 32 -15.35 1.02 3.08
C GLN A 32 -16.42 0.39 2.20
N ILE A 33 -16.33 -0.91 1.97
CA ILE A 33 -17.39 -1.70 1.33
C ILE A 33 -18.13 -2.48 2.41
N LYS A 34 -19.45 -2.35 2.50
CA LYS A 34 -20.28 -2.98 3.52
C LYS A 34 -21.18 -4.06 2.91
N SER A 35 -21.21 -5.25 3.53
CA SER A 35 -22.17 -6.30 3.23
C SER A 35 -22.96 -6.67 4.50
N GLY A 36 -24.29 -6.59 4.43
CA GLY A 36 -25.14 -6.81 5.60
C GLY A 36 -24.91 -5.77 6.70
N ILE A 37 -24.85 -6.20 7.97
CA ILE A 37 -24.71 -5.30 9.13
C ILE A 37 -23.27 -5.26 9.64
N SER A 38 -22.55 -6.39 9.57
CA SER A 38 -21.32 -6.62 10.33
C SER A 38 -20.05 -6.80 9.48
N LYS A 39 -20.18 -7.03 8.17
CA LYS A 39 -19.04 -7.29 7.27
C LYS A 39 -18.61 -6.05 6.53
N PHE A 40 -17.31 -5.80 6.54
CA PHE A 40 -16.68 -4.65 5.91
C PHE A 40 -15.40 -5.05 5.18
N ILE A 41 -15.06 -4.27 4.16
CA ILE A 41 -13.73 -4.24 3.55
C ILE A 41 -13.25 -2.79 3.59
N ASP A 42 -12.19 -2.54 4.34
CA ASP A 42 -11.45 -1.29 4.33
C ASP A 42 -10.49 -1.31 3.15
N VAL A 43 -10.58 -0.34 2.23
CA VAL A 43 -9.67 -0.24 1.08
C VAL A 43 -8.97 1.11 1.10
N ARG A 44 -7.63 1.08 1.05
CA ARG A 44 -6.76 2.27 0.97
C ARG A 44 -5.94 2.22 -0.30
N LEU A 45 -5.95 3.29 -1.08
CA LEU A 45 -5.17 3.41 -2.30
C LEU A 45 -4.06 4.44 -2.11
N PHE A 46 -2.84 4.08 -2.49
CA PHE A 46 -1.65 4.88 -2.33
C PHE A 46 -1.03 5.21 -3.69
N GLU A 47 -0.36 6.36 -3.74
CA GLU A 47 0.38 6.80 -4.91
C GLU A 47 1.69 7.47 -4.48
N SER A 48 2.76 7.19 -5.22
CA SER A 48 4.01 7.93 -5.15
C SER A 48 4.48 8.34 -6.55
N LEU A 49 5.08 9.53 -6.65
CA LEU A 49 5.88 9.92 -7.80
C LEU A 49 7.35 9.63 -7.47
N GLY A 50 7.88 8.58 -8.09
CA GLY A 50 9.25 8.15 -7.85
C GLY A 50 10.29 9.17 -8.30
N SER A 51 11.52 8.97 -7.83
CA SER A 51 12.70 9.75 -8.22
C SER A 51 13.06 9.59 -9.70
N ASP A 52 12.54 8.56 -10.37
CA ASP A 52 12.62 8.33 -11.81
C ASP A 52 11.44 8.96 -12.60
N GLY A 53 10.55 9.68 -11.93
CA GLY A 53 9.37 10.30 -12.55
C GLY A 53 8.22 9.33 -12.82
N GLU A 54 8.37 8.05 -12.48
CA GLU A 54 7.30 7.06 -12.63
C GLU A 54 6.26 7.21 -11.50
N ARG A 55 4.99 7.19 -11.88
CA ARG A 55 3.87 7.20 -10.92
C ARG A 55 3.50 5.76 -10.54
N ARG A 56 3.77 5.40 -9.29
CA ARG A 56 3.51 4.06 -8.73
C ARG A 56 2.27 4.08 -7.86
N ARG A 57 1.46 3.02 -7.95
CA ARG A 57 0.15 2.94 -7.29
C ARG A 57 -0.12 1.54 -6.77
N PHE A 58 -0.47 1.43 -5.50
CA PHE A 58 -0.94 0.18 -4.89
C PHE A 58 -2.15 0.41 -4.00
N GLY A 59 -2.92 -0.64 -3.78
CA GLY A 59 -4.03 -0.70 -2.85
C GLY A 59 -3.77 -1.72 -1.74
N ILE A 60 -4.35 -1.47 -0.58
CA ILE A 60 -4.47 -2.40 0.53
C ILE A 60 -5.95 -2.63 0.81
N ALA A 61 -6.35 -3.89 0.95
CA ALA A 61 -7.68 -4.28 1.38
C ALA A 61 -7.61 -5.13 2.67
N ASN A 62 -8.38 -4.75 3.67
CA ASN A 62 -8.55 -5.49 4.92
C ASN A 62 -10.04 -5.79 5.12
N ALA A 63 -10.40 -7.07 5.14
CA ALA A 63 -11.78 -7.50 5.32
C ALA A 63 -12.00 -8.06 6.73
N TYR A 64 -13.14 -7.74 7.32
CA TYR A 64 -13.48 -8.18 8.66
C TYR A 64 -14.99 -8.33 8.87
N ASP A 65 -15.36 -9.24 9.77
CA ASP A 65 -16.74 -9.43 10.21
C ASP A 65 -16.83 -9.19 11.72
N THR A 66 -17.53 -8.13 12.09
CA THR A 66 -17.70 -7.75 13.50
C THR A 66 -18.65 -8.65 14.29
N ALA A 67 -19.44 -9.48 13.60
CA ALA A 67 -20.28 -10.50 14.24
C ALA A 67 -19.54 -11.83 14.46
N ASP A 68 -18.40 -12.01 13.79
CA ASP A 68 -17.62 -13.24 13.79
C ASP A 68 -16.13 -12.92 14.06
N SER A 69 -15.90 -12.21 15.17
CA SER A 69 -14.58 -11.83 15.66
C SER A 69 -14.08 -12.83 16.71
N ASP A 70 -12.77 -13.11 16.70
CA ASP A 70 -12.13 -13.96 17.71
C ASP A 70 -11.89 -13.21 19.03
N PHE A 71 -11.99 -11.88 19.01
CA PHE A 71 -11.84 -11.05 20.20
C PHE A 71 -13.11 -11.09 21.06
N THR A 72 -12.97 -11.58 22.29
CA THR A 72 -14.09 -11.78 23.22
C THR A 72 -14.41 -10.56 24.09
N ASP A 73 -13.69 -9.47 23.90
CA ASP A 73 -13.83 -8.20 24.64
C ASP A 73 -15.10 -7.40 24.27
N SER A 74 -15.97 -7.94 23.41
CA SER A 74 -17.20 -7.27 22.97
C SER A 74 -16.96 -5.88 22.38
N ARG A 75 -15.81 -5.67 21.73
CA ARG A 75 -15.38 -4.39 21.14
C ARG A 75 -15.26 -3.27 22.16
N PHE A 76 -14.98 -3.61 23.41
CA PHE A 76 -14.76 -2.66 24.50
C PHE A 76 -13.26 -2.38 24.68
N ILE A 77 -12.92 -1.10 24.83
CA ILE A 77 -11.59 -0.62 25.19
C ILE A 77 -11.66 -0.09 26.62
N SER A 78 -10.83 -0.62 27.51
CA SER A 78 -10.71 -0.12 28.88
C SER A 78 -9.74 1.07 28.97
N ALA A 79 -9.88 1.86 30.04
CA ALA A 79 -8.97 2.97 30.32
C ALA A 79 -7.51 2.53 30.61
N ASP A 80 -7.30 1.26 30.94
CA ASP A 80 -5.98 0.67 31.19
C ASP A 80 -5.28 0.23 29.91
N SER A 81 -6.05 -0.10 28.86
CA SER A 81 -5.50 -0.43 27.55
C SER A 81 -4.70 0.75 26.99
N PRO A 82 -3.60 0.52 26.27
CA PRO A 82 -2.93 1.58 25.53
C PRO A 82 -3.86 2.32 24.55
N LEU A 83 -4.87 1.62 24.02
CA LEU A 83 -5.88 2.21 23.14
C LEU A 83 -6.84 3.16 23.88
N GLY A 84 -6.92 3.09 25.21
CA GLY A 84 -7.66 4.03 26.06
C GLY A 84 -6.87 5.26 26.49
N LYS A 85 -5.61 5.42 26.06
CA LYS A 85 -4.73 6.53 26.49
C LYS A 85 -4.79 7.69 25.51
N LEU A 86 -5.30 8.84 25.94
CA LEU A 86 -5.46 10.04 25.12
C LEU A 86 -4.24 10.98 25.20
N GLY A 87 -3.43 10.84 26.25
CA GLY A 87 -2.20 11.60 26.46
C GLY A 87 -2.21 12.39 27.76
N MET A 88 -1.44 13.48 27.78
CA MET A 88 -1.26 14.34 28.95
C MET A 88 -1.73 15.77 28.63
N GLY A 89 -2.25 16.47 29.63
CA GLY A 89 -2.49 17.91 29.54
C GLY A 89 -1.19 18.71 29.58
N ASP A 90 -1.22 19.89 28.95
CA ASP A 90 -0.11 20.86 28.94
C ASP A 90 -0.50 22.19 29.65
N GLY A 91 -1.71 22.27 30.20
CA GLY A 91 -2.28 23.48 30.81
C GLY A 91 -3.10 24.36 29.86
N VAL A 92 -3.08 24.10 28.55
CA VAL A 92 -3.77 24.90 27.51
C VAL A 92 -4.62 24.01 26.60
N LYS A 93 -4.22 22.76 26.39
CA LYS A 93 -4.83 21.75 25.53
C LYS A 93 -6.21 21.35 26.06
N LYS A 94 -7.19 21.51 25.17
CA LYS A 94 -8.59 21.09 25.36
C LYS A 94 -8.98 19.92 24.48
N ASP A 95 -8.24 19.72 23.38
CA ASP A 95 -8.56 18.72 22.38
C ASP A 95 -7.65 17.51 22.52
N PHE A 96 -8.25 16.34 22.63
CA PHE A 96 -7.60 15.04 22.66
C PHE A 96 -8.24 14.14 21.60
N SER A 97 -7.54 13.09 21.17
CA SER A 97 -8.03 12.16 20.16
C SER A 97 -8.03 10.76 20.73
N ILE A 98 -9.17 10.07 20.60
CA ILE A 98 -9.26 8.64 20.85
C ILE A 98 -8.42 7.94 19.78
N PRO A 99 -7.50 7.02 20.16
CA PRO A 99 -6.62 6.34 19.21
C PRO A 99 -7.34 5.55 18.12
N VAL A 100 -8.56 5.08 18.40
CA VAL A 100 -9.35 4.24 17.48
C VAL A 100 -10.74 4.84 17.32
N SER A 101 -11.11 5.20 16.09
CA SER A 101 -12.42 5.72 15.72
C SER A 101 -12.90 5.12 14.39
N PRO A 102 -14.22 5.09 14.11
CA PRO A 102 -15.33 5.62 14.90
C PRO A 102 -15.61 4.86 16.22
N VAL A 103 -16.37 5.47 17.13
CA VAL A 103 -16.77 4.88 18.42
C VAL A 103 -18.27 4.99 18.64
N LEU A 104 -18.83 4.20 19.56
CA LEU A 104 -20.20 4.39 20.03
C LEU A 104 -20.22 5.57 21.02
N GLY A 105 -20.53 6.78 20.54
CA GLY A 105 -20.47 8.02 21.33
C GLY A 105 -21.06 7.94 22.76
N PRO A 106 -22.26 7.36 22.98
CA PRO A 106 -22.83 7.22 24.31
C PRO A 106 -22.00 6.38 25.30
N SER A 107 -21.17 5.47 24.79
CA SER A 107 -20.31 4.57 25.58
C SER A 107 -19.01 5.20 26.07
N VAL A 108 -18.64 6.39 25.57
CA VAL A 108 -17.36 7.02 25.90
C VAL A 108 -17.42 7.65 27.29
N ILE A 109 -16.57 7.15 28.19
CA ILE A 109 -16.37 7.68 29.54
C ILE A 109 -14.91 8.12 29.65
N VAL A 110 -14.69 9.37 30.07
CA VAL A 110 -13.37 10.01 30.10
C VAL A 110 -12.92 10.20 31.53
N TYR A 111 -11.65 9.92 31.78
CA TYR A 111 -11.01 10.01 33.08
C TYR A 111 -9.85 11.02 33.03
N VAL A 112 -9.69 11.80 34.10
CA VAL A 112 -8.53 12.67 34.33
C VAL A 112 -7.88 12.26 35.63
N ASN A 113 -6.62 11.84 35.59
CA ASN A 113 -5.90 11.24 36.72
C ASN A 113 -6.67 10.08 37.39
N GLY A 114 -7.41 9.30 36.59
CA GLY A 114 -8.22 8.17 37.07
C GLY A 114 -9.60 8.54 37.60
N PHE A 115 -9.95 9.83 37.67
CA PHE A 115 -11.27 10.28 38.09
C PHE A 115 -12.19 10.51 36.89
N GLU A 116 -13.35 9.84 36.89
CA GLU A 116 -14.38 10.01 35.85
C GLU A 116 -14.81 11.48 35.76
N GLN A 117 -14.92 11.97 34.54
CA GLN A 117 -15.41 13.31 34.24
C GLN A 117 -16.89 13.28 33.87
N GLU A 118 -17.64 14.26 34.36
CA GLU A 118 -19.02 14.44 33.93
C GLU A 118 -19.11 14.72 32.43
N LYS A 119 -20.12 14.16 31.76
CA LYS A 119 -20.38 14.40 30.32
C LYS A 119 -20.61 15.88 29.97
N SER A 120 -20.91 16.73 30.94
CA SER A 120 -21.01 18.19 30.76
C SER A 120 -19.66 18.87 30.53
N LYS A 121 -18.56 18.23 30.95
CA LYS A 121 -17.19 18.78 30.90
C LYS A 121 -16.47 18.52 29.58
N TYR A 122 -17.00 17.65 28.73
CA TYR A 122 -16.38 17.32 27.44
C TYR A 122 -17.43 17.02 26.37
N LYS A 123 -17.04 17.16 25.11
CA LYS A 123 -17.80 16.72 23.94
C LYS A 123 -17.00 15.68 23.18
N VAL A 124 -17.67 14.70 22.61
CA VAL A 124 -17.05 13.65 21.79
C VAL A 124 -17.65 13.71 20.39
N ASP A 125 -16.79 13.87 19.39
CA ASP A 125 -17.11 13.52 18.01
C ASP A 125 -16.86 12.03 17.84
N ALA A 126 -17.95 11.27 17.78
CA ALA A 126 -17.91 9.82 17.71
C ALA A 126 -17.31 9.30 16.39
N THR A 127 -17.32 10.10 15.32
CA THR A 127 -16.81 9.71 14.00
C THR A 127 -15.30 9.90 13.94
N THR A 128 -14.82 11.09 14.35
CA THR A 128 -13.39 11.44 14.30
C THR A 128 -12.62 11.01 15.55
N GLY A 129 -13.32 10.60 16.61
CA GLY A 129 -12.71 10.27 17.90
C GLY A 129 -12.22 11.51 18.68
N LYS A 130 -12.57 12.73 18.24
CA LYS A 130 -12.12 13.96 18.90
C LYS A 130 -12.88 14.19 20.21
N VAL A 131 -12.14 14.38 21.30
CA VAL A 131 -12.64 14.73 22.62
C VAL A 131 -12.24 16.17 22.94
N THR A 132 -13.22 17.06 23.09
CA THR A 132 -13.00 18.47 23.41
C THR A 132 -13.51 18.79 24.81
N PHE A 133 -12.61 19.15 25.72
CA PHE A 133 -12.96 19.60 27.07
C PHE A 133 -13.41 21.07 27.08
N THR A 134 -14.31 21.42 27.98
CA THR A 134 -14.74 22.81 28.21
C THR A 134 -13.62 23.66 28.80
N THR A 135 -12.82 23.05 29.67
CA THR A 135 -11.66 23.64 30.35
C THR A 135 -10.38 22.94 29.93
N ALA A 136 -9.27 23.67 29.92
CA ALA A 136 -7.97 23.08 29.57
C ALA A 136 -7.54 22.10 30.66
N ILE A 137 -6.94 20.99 30.25
CA ILE A 137 -6.43 19.98 31.18
C ILE A 137 -5.07 20.44 31.72
N ALA A 138 -4.89 20.36 33.03
CA ALA A 138 -3.70 20.89 33.69
C ALA A 138 -2.44 20.16 33.21
N LYS A 139 -1.31 20.86 33.30
CA LYS A 139 -0.02 20.31 32.86
C LYS A 139 0.33 19.07 33.69
N GLY A 140 0.54 17.95 33.02
CA GLY A 140 0.90 16.68 33.66
C GLY A 140 -0.29 15.81 34.07
N ASP A 141 -1.52 16.28 33.92
CA ASP A 141 -2.70 15.45 34.17
C ASP A 141 -2.87 14.42 33.04
N LYS A 142 -3.04 13.16 33.43
CA LYS A 142 -3.23 12.04 32.50
C LYS A 142 -4.68 11.95 32.08
N VAL A 143 -4.92 11.91 30.76
CA VAL A 143 -6.25 11.71 30.18
C VAL A 143 -6.36 10.29 29.61
N THR A 144 -7.36 9.55 30.06
CA THR A 144 -7.71 8.23 29.55
C THR A 144 -9.21 8.14 29.27
N CYS A 145 -9.64 7.15 28.51
CA CYS A 145 -11.05 6.85 28.32
C CYS A 145 -11.30 5.36 28.19
N GLU A 146 -12.53 4.97 28.44
CA GLU A 146 -13.08 3.68 28.02
C GLU A 146 -14.23 3.92 27.05
N TYR A 147 -14.40 2.99 26.11
CA TYR A 147 -15.36 3.15 25.02
C TYR A 147 -15.64 1.83 24.32
N ARG A 148 -16.71 1.79 23.53
CA ARG A 148 -16.98 0.70 22.59
C ARG A 148 -16.78 1.17 21.15
N LEU A 149 -16.22 0.30 20.32
CA LEU A 149 -16.07 0.59 18.90
C LEU A 149 -17.42 0.54 18.19
N ALA A 150 -17.60 1.41 17.19
CA ALA A 150 -18.73 1.30 16.27
C ALA A 150 -18.60 0.05 15.40
N THR A 151 -19.71 -0.38 14.78
CA THR A 151 -19.74 -1.59 13.94
C THR A 151 -18.88 -1.45 12.69
N ASN A 152 -18.71 -0.24 12.16
CA ASN A 152 -17.90 0.04 10.98
C ASN A 152 -16.43 0.37 11.29
N THR A 153 -16.02 0.33 12.55
CA THR A 153 -14.61 0.46 12.93
C THR A 153 -13.87 -0.81 12.56
N TYR A 154 -12.66 -0.67 12.01
CA TYR A 154 -11.78 -1.79 11.68
C TYR A 154 -11.75 -2.83 12.80
N GLU A 155 -11.83 -4.11 12.46
CA GLU A 155 -11.57 -5.21 13.39
C GLU A 155 -10.31 -5.95 12.93
N PRO A 156 -9.33 -6.19 13.80
CA PRO A 156 -8.11 -6.86 13.39
C PRO A 156 -8.38 -8.23 12.77
N ASN A 157 -7.70 -8.50 11.68
CA ASN A 157 -7.79 -9.76 10.95
C ASN A 157 -6.37 -10.28 10.65
N ASN A 158 -6.24 -11.60 10.52
CA ASN A 158 -4.93 -12.24 10.35
C ASN A 158 -4.31 -12.00 8.97
N ASP A 159 -5.08 -11.43 8.03
CA ASP A 159 -4.68 -11.27 6.64
C ASP A 159 -4.80 -9.84 6.12
N MET A 160 -3.94 -9.51 5.16
CA MET A 160 -4.00 -8.24 4.42
C MET A 160 -3.75 -8.50 2.94
N LEU A 161 -4.49 -7.81 2.08
CA LEU A 161 -4.41 -8.00 0.63
C LEU A 161 -3.83 -6.77 -0.03
N LEU A 162 -2.87 -6.97 -0.94
CA LEU A 162 -2.25 -5.90 -1.71
C LEU A 162 -2.44 -6.14 -3.19
N PHE A 163 -2.50 -5.05 -3.95
CA PHE A 163 -2.59 -5.10 -5.40
C PHE A 163 -2.06 -3.80 -6.01
N THR A 164 -1.61 -3.83 -7.25
CA THR A 164 -1.22 -2.64 -8.00
C THR A 164 -2.25 -2.32 -9.07
N PHE A 165 -2.28 -1.09 -9.56
CA PHE A 165 -3.21 -0.69 -10.61
C PHE A 165 -2.69 0.53 -11.37
N ASN A 166 -3.16 0.71 -12.60
CA ASN A 166 -2.74 1.85 -13.41
C ASN A 166 -3.53 3.10 -13.10
N ARG A 167 -4.84 2.98 -12.88
CA ARG A 167 -5.76 4.07 -12.54
C ARG A 167 -7.01 3.48 -11.90
N TYR A 168 -7.76 4.29 -11.15
CA TYR A 168 -9.11 3.95 -10.73
C TYR A 168 -10.12 5.00 -11.20
N PHE A 169 -11.38 4.60 -11.32
CA PHE A 169 -12.50 5.50 -11.48
C PHE A 169 -13.76 4.88 -10.85
N ILE A 170 -14.63 5.74 -10.31
CA ILE A 170 -15.82 5.31 -9.57
C ILE A 170 -17.02 5.67 -10.43
N GLU A 171 -17.55 4.70 -11.15
CA GLU A 171 -18.75 4.86 -11.95
C GLU A 171 -20.00 4.47 -11.17
N LYS A 172 -21.03 5.29 -11.31
CA LYS A 172 -22.38 5.01 -10.85
C LYS A 172 -23.33 5.15 -12.02
N GLU A 173 -24.32 4.28 -12.04
CA GLU A 173 -25.33 4.23 -13.09
C GLU A 173 -26.68 4.70 -12.53
N ILE A 174 -27.40 5.47 -13.34
CA ILE A 174 -28.82 5.75 -13.17
C ILE A 174 -29.57 5.01 -14.27
N LEU A 175 -30.42 4.08 -13.88
CA LEU A 175 -31.30 3.37 -14.80
C LEU A 175 -32.52 4.22 -15.13
N SER A 176 -33.13 4.00 -16.29
CA SER A 176 -34.28 4.79 -16.76
C SER A 176 -35.52 4.70 -15.85
N GLY A 177 -35.59 3.69 -15.00
CA GLY A 177 -36.63 3.51 -13.98
C GLY A 177 -36.34 4.18 -12.63
N ASP A 178 -35.13 4.70 -12.44
CA ASP A 178 -34.72 5.25 -11.14
C ASP A 178 -35.34 6.62 -10.90
N LYS A 179 -35.88 6.81 -9.69
CA LYS A 179 -36.46 8.10 -9.28
C LYS A 179 -35.44 9.24 -9.31
N SER A 180 -34.17 8.95 -9.02
CA SER A 180 -33.08 9.93 -9.12
C SER A 180 -32.85 10.43 -10.54
N GLY A 181 -33.30 9.68 -11.57
CA GLY A 181 -33.24 10.10 -12.95
C GLY A 181 -34.36 11.05 -13.37
N GLU A 182 -35.40 11.28 -12.55
CA GLU A 182 -36.47 12.23 -12.86
C GLU A 182 -36.08 13.65 -12.41
N ILE A 183 -35.68 14.48 -13.38
CA ILE A 183 -35.08 15.80 -13.12
C ILE A 183 -36.09 16.96 -13.18
N GLY A 184 -37.36 16.65 -13.41
CA GLY A 184 -38.48 17.58 -13.26
C GLY A 184 -39.42 17.62 -14.46
N LYS A 185 -40.28 18.64 -14.48
CA LYS A 185 -41.29 18.85 -15.52
C LYS A 185 -41.07 20.14 -16.31
N GLY A 186 -41.39 20.09 -17.59
CA GLY A 186 -41.52 21.26 -18.44
C GLY A 186 -42.69 22.15 -18.04
N ASN A 187 -42.56 23.44 -18.33
CA ASN A 187 -43.63 24.44 -18.14
C ASN A 187 -43.85 25.30 -19.41
N GLY A 188 -43.31 24.87 -20.55
CA GLY A 188 -43.36 25.62 -21.81
C GLY A 188 -42.34 26.77 -21.94
N THR A 189 -41.60 27.11 -20.88
CA THR A 189 -40.61 28.22 -20.89
C THR A 189 -39.23 27.83 -20.33
N LYS A 190 -39.19 26.90 -19.38
CA LYS A 190 -37.99 26.37 -18.73
C LYS A 190 -37.20 25.51 -19.71
N LYS A 191 -35.93 25.85 -19.91
CA LYS A 191 -34.99 25.10 -20.76
C LYS A 191 -33.94 24.33 -19.98
N ASN A 192 -33.66 24.75 -18.75
CA ASN A 192 -32.59 24.20 -17.92
C ASN A 192 -33.16 23.23 -16.89
N PHE A 193 -32.58 22.05 -16.80
CA PHE A 193 -32.94 21.03 -15.83
C PHE A 193 -31.68 20.57 -15.11
N ALA A 194 -31.63 20.76 -13.79
CA ALA A 194 -30.50 20.37 -12.98
C ALA A 194 -30.33 18.85 -13.01
N LEU A 195 -29.09 18.41 -13.23
CA LEU A 195 -28.70 17.01 -13.09
C LEU A 195 -28.73 16.65 -11.59
N PRO A 196 -29.08 15.39 -11.27
CA PRO A 196 -29.13 14.93 -9.87
C PRO A 196 -27.74 14.82 -9.25
N PHE A 197 -26.71 14.68 -10.09
CA PHE A 197 -25.30 14.58 -9.70
C PHE A 197 -24.42 15.33 -10.72
N PRO A 198 -23.25 15.83 -10.32
CA PRO A 198 -22.26 16.36 -11.25
C PRO A 198 -21.55 15.23 -12.02
N ASN A 199 -20.77 15.59 -13.04
CA ASN A 199 -19.84 14.70 -13.77
C ASN A 199 -20.50 13.51 -14.50
N PHE A 200 -21.61 13.75 -15.18
CA PHE A 200 -22.17 12.75 -16.10
C PHE A 200 -21.27 12.55 -17.31
N ASP A 201 -21.17 11.29 -17.76
CA ASP A 201 -20.62 10.97 -19.06
C ASP A 201 -21.67 11.28 -20.14
N GLU A 202 -21.50 12.42 -20.79
CA GLU A 202 -22.42 12.91 -21.83
C GLU A 202 -22.61 11.90 -22.96
N SER A 203 -21.58 11.11 -23.29
CA SER A 203 -21.62 10.12 -24.38
C SER A 203 -22.44 8.86 -24.03
N ARG A 204 -22.61 8.60 -22.74
CA ARG A 204 -23.36 7.44 -22.19
C ARG A 204 -24.63 7.85 -21.46
N THR A 205 -25.06 9.11 -21.59
CA THR A 205 -26.28 9.63 -20.96
C THR A 205 -27.38 9.82 -21.99
N VAL A 206 -28.56 9.29 -21.69
CA VAL A 206 -29.77 9.35 -22.53
C VAL A 206 -30.82 10.18 -21.82
N VAL A 207 -31.40 11.14 -22.55
CA VAL A 207 -32.45 12.04 -22.05
C VAL A 207 -33.80 11.60 -22.61
N TYR A 208 -34.84 11.66 -21.77
CA TYR A 208 -36.20 11.27 -22.13
C TYR A 208 -37.20 12.41 -21.88
N LYS A 209 -38.17 12.57 -22.79
CA LYS A 209 -39.41 13.33 -22.61
C LYS A 209 -40.57 12.34 -22.56
N ASP A 210 -41.30 12.27 -21.45
CA ASP A 210 -42.42 11.34 -21.26
C ASP A 210 -42.08 9.88 -21.66
N ASN A 211 -40.90 9.42 -21.23
CA ASN A 211 -40.30 8.11 -21.54
C ASN A 211 -39.91 7.88 -23.02
N THR A 212 -39.92 8.90 -23.86
CA THR A 212 -39.42 8.85 -25.24
C THR A 212 -38.03 9.47 -25.31
N ILE A 213 -37.08 8.78 -25.97
CA ILE A 213 -35.71 9.25 -26.14
C ILE A 213 -35.71 10.58 -26.92
N VAL A 214 -34.96 11.55 -26.41
CA VAL A 214 -34.74 12.84 -27.08
C VAL A 214 -33.48 12.76 -27.93
N ASP A 215 -33.54 13.30 -29.15
CA ASP A 215 -32.37 13.41 -30.02
C ASP A 215 -31.27 14.26 -29.35
N PRO A 216 -30.01 13.80 -29.30
CA PRO A 216 -28.89 14.56 -28.72
C PRO A 216 -28.70 15.96 -29.30
N SER A 217 -29.16 16.23 -30.52
CA SER A 217 -29.11 17.55 -31.12
C SER A 217 -30.11 18.55 -30.53
N GLU A 218 -31.10 18.12 -29.75
CA GLU A 218 -32.12 19.00 -29.13
C GLU A 218 -31.70 19.60 -27.79
N TYR A 219 -30.62 19.11 -27.20
CA TYR A 219 -30.12 19.56 -25.90
C TYR A 219 -28.59 19.64 -25.87
N SER A 220 -28.07 20.16 -24.77
CA SER A 220 -26.65 20.22 -24.47
C SER A 220 -26.47 20.00 -22.97
N PHE A 221 -25.37 19.38 -22.59
CA PHE A 221 -24.98 19.27 -21.19
C PHE A 221 -24.13 20.46 -20.77
N THR A 222 -24.27 20.81 -19.51
CA THR A 222 -23.29 21.56 -18.73
C THR A 222 -22.84 20.66 -17.59
N GLU A 223 -21.88 21.11 -16.79
CA GLU A 223 -21.38 20.32 -15.65
C GLU A 223 -22.50 19.91 -14.66
N THR A 224 -23.56 20.71 -14.57
CA THR A 224 -24.64 20.53 -13.58
C THR A 224 -26.05 20.50 -14.15
N GLU A 225 -26.25 20.76 -15.44
CA GLU A 225 -27.60 20.89 -16.04
C GLU A 225 -27.68 20.33 -17.46
N ILE A 226 -28.88 19.91 -17.85
CA ILE A 226 -29.28 19.74 -19.25
C ILE A 226 -29.99 21.01 -19.71
N VAL A 227 -29.56 21.54 -20.84
CA VAL A 227 -30.13 22.74 -21.46
C VAL A 227 -30.75 22.36 -22.80
N PHE A 228 -32.09 22.44 -22.89
CA PHE A 228 -32.81 22.20 -24.13
C PHE A 228 -32.78 23.43 -25.05
N LYS A 229 -32.60 23.22 -26.35
CA LYS A 229 -32.69 24.29 -27.36
C LYS A 229 -34.10 24.90 -27.42
N THR A 230 -35.11 24.05 -27.34
CA THR A 230 -36.54 24.42 -27.26
C THR A 230 -37.13 23.97 -25.93
N ALA A 231 -37.85 24.87 -25.24
CA ALA A 231 -38.42 24.56 -23.93
C ALA A 231 -39.43 23.40 -24.05
N PRO A 232 -39.32 22.33 -23.21
CA PRO A 232 -40.32 21.28 -23.17
C PRO A 232 -41.70 21.83 -22.81
N ALA A 233 -42.76 21.21 -23.36
CA ALA A 233 -44.14 21.61 -23.13
C ALA A 233 -44.52 21.52 -21.64
N ALA A 234 -45.62 22.18 -21.28
CA ALA A 234 -46.14 22.10 -19.92
C ALA A 234 -46.45 20.64 -19.54
N ASP A 235 -46.07 20.25 -18.33
CA ASP A 235 -46.27 18.93 -17.73
C ASP A 235 -45.49 17.76 -18.36
N THR A 236 -44.68 17.99 -19.41
CA THR A 236 -43.74 16.99 -19.95
C THR A 236 -42.72 16.59 -18.90
N THR A 237 -42.64 15.30 -18.58
CA THR A 237 -41.69 14.76 -17.60
C THR A 237 -40.33 14.54 -18.26
N ILE A 238 -39.28 15.10 -17.66
CA ILE A 238 -37.91 14.95 -18.13
C ILE A 238 -37.18 13.93 -17.25
N LYS A 239 -36.62 12.91 -17.89
CA LYS A 239 -35.82 11.87 -17.23
C LYS A 239 -34.46 11.70 -17.88
N ILE A 240 -33.53 11.13 -17.13
CA ILE A 240 -32.23 10.71 -17.62
C ILE A 240 -31.93 9.28 -17.19
N SER A 241 -31.15 8.59 -18.01
CA SER A 241 -30.40 7.40 -17.61
C SER A 241 -28.98 7.54 -18.12
N GLY A 242 -27.99 7.09 -17.35
CA GLY A 242 -26.60 7.22 -17.77
C GLY A 242 -25.62 6.96 -16.66
N ILE A 243 -24.36 7.24 -16.94
CA ILE A 243 -23.24 7.00 -16.01
C ILE A 243 -22.69 8.34 -15.54
N TYR A 244 -22.41 8.45 -14.23
CA TYR A 244 -21.71 9.58 -13.65
C TYR A 244 -20.53 9.13 -12.81
N PHE A 245 -19.53 10.01 -12.69
CA PHE A 245 -18.32 9.73 -11.92
C PHE A 245 -18.40 10.34 -10.53
N LEU A 246 -18.20 9.51 -9.51
CA LEU A 246 -18.05 9.99 -8.14
C LEU A 246 -16.62 10.48 -7.91
N LEU A 247 -16.51 11.70 -7.39
CA LEU A 247 -15.25 12.23 -6.88
C LEU A 247 -15.13 11.96 -5.38
N PRO A 248 -13.92 11.65 -4.89
CA PRO A 248 -13.65 11.60 -3.46
C PRO A 248 -13.90 12.96 -2.79
N LYS A 249 -14.17 12.94 -1.49
CA LYS A 249 -14.16 14.15 -0.64
C LYS A 249 -12.75 14.75 -0.62
N GLU A 250 -12.62 15.99 -0.15
CA GLU A 250 -11.32 16.70 -0.08
C GLU A 250 -10.25 15.94 0.73
N ASP A 251 -10.67 15.16 1.74
CA ASP A 251 -9.81 14.31 2.57
C ASP A 251 -9.46 12.95 1.92
N GLY A 252 -9.86 12.76 0.66
CA GLY A 252 -9.66 11.54 -0.11
C GLY A 252 -10.52 10.37 0.38
N THR A 253 -11.65 10.60 1.02
CA THR A 253 -12.57 9.53 1.46
C THR A 253 -13.82 9.44 0.59
N LEU A 254 -14.47 8.27 0.61
CA LEU A 254 -15.84 8.09 0.15
C LEU A 254 -16.75 7.73 1.31
N ASP A 255 -18.05 7.99 1.13
CA ASP A 255 -19.06 7.35 1.96
C ASP A 255 -19.01 5.83 1.80
N THR A 256 -19.45 5.11 2.84
CA THR A 256 -19.49 3.64 2.81
C THR A 256 -20.29 3.16 1.60
N LEU A 257 -19.65 2.32 0.79
CA LEU A 257 -20.24 1.73 -0.40
C LEU A 257 -20.92 0.42 -0.03
N THR A 258 -22.09 0.16 -0.62
CA THR A 258 -22.77 -1.13 -0.50
C THR A 258 -22.08 -2.14 -1.40
N ALA A 259 -21.79 -3.33 -0.87
CA ALA A 259 -21.25 -4.44 -1.64
C ALA A 259 -22.22 -4.84 -2.76
N LYS A 260 -21.70 -5.08 -3.96
CA LYS A 260 -22.45 -5.59 -5.11
C LYS A 260 -22.83 -7.06 -4.93
N THR A 261 -21.99 -7.82 -4.23
CA THR A 261 -22.20 -9.23 -3.92
C THR A 261 -21.92 -9.52 -2.45
N SER A 262 -22.35 -10.70 -1.96
CA SER A 262 -21.96 -11.15 -0.63
C SER A 262 -20.53 -11.67 -0.68
N PHE A 263 -19.70 -11.31 0.31
CA PHE A 263 -18.31 -11.78 0.40
C PHE A 263 -18.04 -12.53 1.71
N ASP A 264 -17.05 -13.41 1.64
CA ASP A 264 -16.48 -14.16 2.76
C ASP A 264 -15.14 -13.53 3.17
N VAL A 265 -15.07 -13.04 4.41
CA VAL A 265 -13.90 -12.34 4.98
C VAL A 265 -12.69 -13.26 5.17
N GLN A 266 -12.86 -14.57 5.01
CA GLN A 266 -11.78 -15.55 5.12
C GLN A 266 -11.28 -16.07 3.77
N LYS A 267 -11.87 -15.61 2.66
CA LYS A 267 -11.50 -16.04 1.31
C LYS A 267 -11.00 -14.85 0.50
N MET A 268 -9.69 -14.82 0.27
CA MET A 268 -9.00 -13.69 -0.39
C MET A 268 -9.58 -13.35 -1.76
N GLU A 269 -9.90 -14.36 -2.58
CA GLU A 269 -10.57 -14.18 -3.87
C GLU A 269 -11.97 -13.57 -3.74
N SER A 270 -12.72 -13.91 -2.68
CA SER A 270 -14.05 -13.33 -2.44
C SER A 270 -13.96 -11.86 -2.05
N ILE A 271 -12.97 -11.49 -1.25
CA ILE A 271 -12.72 -10.10 -0.82
C ILE A 271 -12.35 -9.26 -2.04
N MET A 272 -11.36 -9.70 -2.80
CA MET A 272 -10.90 -8.96 -3.98
C MET A 272 -11.94 -8.94 -5.09
N GLY A 273 -12.77 -9.98 -5.18
CA GLY A 273 -13.94 -10.00 -6.07
C GLY A 273 -14.86 -8.82 -5.81
N GLU A 274 -15.10 -8.49 -4.54
CA GLU A 274 -15.94 -7.35 -4.17
C GLU A 274 -15.22 -6.00 -4.39
N VAL A 275 -13.92 -5.91 -4.07
CA VAL A 275 -13.11 -4.71 -4.32
C VAL A 275 -13.12 -4.34 -5.81
N TYR A 276 -12.83 -5.31 -6.68
CA TYR A 276 -12.80 -5.15 -8.14
C TYR A 276 -14.18 -5.06 -8.78
N SER A 277 -15.25 -5.34 -8.03
CA SER A 277 -16.62 -5.10 -8.49
C SER A 277 -17.11 -3.71 -8.12
N THR A 278 -16.74 -3.21 -6.94
CA THR A 278 -17.24 -1.94 -6.41
C THR A 278 -16.64 -0.72 -7.10
N ILE A 279 -15.33 -0.74 -7.38
CA ILE A 279 -14.62 0.32 -8.10
C ILE A 279 -13.94 -0.27 -9.33
N ASN A 280 -13.89 0.51 -10.41
CA ASN A 280 -13.20 0.11 -11.61
C ASN A 280 -11.71 0.45 -11.49
N PHE A 281 -10.86 -0.55 -11.71
CA PHE A 281 -9.43 -0.40 -11.81
C PHE A 281 -8.98 -0.69 -13.24
N VAL A 282 -8.08 0.15 -13.76
CA VAL A 282 -7.42 -0.07 -15.04
C VAL A 282 -6.19 -0.93 -14.79
N ASP A 283 -6.11 -2.07 -15.47
CA ASP A 283 -5.05 -3.06 -15.36
C ASP A 283 -4.66 -3.42 -13.91
N PRO A 284 -5.62 -3.85 -13.07
CA PRO A 284 -5.31 -4.24 -11.70
C PRO A 284 -4.51 -5.54 -11.66
N SER A 285 -3.58 -5.65 -10.71
CA SER A 285 -2.82 -6.89 -10.54
C SER A 285 -3.67 -8.01 -9.93
N PRO A 286 -3.26 -9.29 -10.11
CA PRO A 286 -3.57 -10.32 -9.13
C PRO A 286 -3.17 -9.85 -7.73
N TYR A 287 -3.95 -10.23 -6.72
CA TYR A 287 -3.69 -9.84 -5.34
C TYR A 287 -2.51 -10.61 -4.76
N THR A 288 -1.74 -9.93 -3.92
CA THR A 288 -0.67 -10.48 -3.08
C THR A 288 -1.15 -10.48 -1.65
N SER A 289 -1.18 -11.65 -1.03
CA SER A 289 -1.68 -11.85 0.33
C SER A 289 -0.57 -11.70 1.37
N ILE A 290 -0.95 -11.29 2.57
CA ILE A 290 -0.14 -11.28 3.78
C ILE A 290 -0.88 -12.07 4.82
N SER A 291 -0.20 -12.98 5.52
CA SER A 291 -0.76 -13.70 6.67
C SER A 291 0.21 -13.62 7.83
N PHE A 292 -0.24 -13.13 8.98
CA PHE A 292 0.62 -12.94 10.15
C PHE A 292 0.88 -14.22 10.94
N THR A 293 -0.04 -15.18 10.86
CA THR A 293 0.06 -16.50 11.48
C THR A 293 -0.34 -17.60 10.49
N PRO A 294 0.05 -18.87 10.71
CA PRO A 294 -0.36 -19.99 9.87
C PRO A 294 -1.87 -20.29 9.89
N GLU A 295 -2.60 -19.71 10.84
CA GLU A 295 -4.01 -19.96 11.03
C GLU A 295 -4.87 -19.08 10.13
N GLN A 296 -6.15 -19.44 9.99
CA GLN A 296 -7.11 -18.61 9.29
C GLN A 296 -7.47 -17.33 10.07
N ARG A 297 -7.25 -17.35 11.38
CA ARG A 297 -7.73 -16.38 12.36
C ARG A 297 -6.71 -16.17 13.47
N PHE A 298 -6.78 -15.04 14.17
CA PHE A 298 -5.94 -14.84 15.34
C PHE A 298 -6.36 -15.80 16.47
N SER A 299 -5.39 -16.29 17.24
CA SER A 299 -5.71 -17.07 18.43
C SER A 299 -6.36 -16.16 19.48
N LYS A 300 -7.19 -16.75 20.35
CA LYS A 300 -7.82 -16.05 21.50
C LYS A 300 -6.82 -15.49 22.52
N GLU A 301 -5.54 -15.82 22.36
CA GLU A 301 -4.45 -15.35 23.22
C GLU A 301 -3.97 -13.96 22.81
N LEU A 302 -4.27 -13.53 21.58
CA LEU A 302 -4.07 -12.15 21.12
C LEU A 302 -5.31 -11.32 21.45
N ASN A 303 -5.07 -10.07 21.84
CA ASN A 303 -6.09 -9.05 22.04
C ASN A 303 -6.00 -8.00 20.94
N ARG A 304 -7.01 -7.15 20.80
CA ARG A 304 -6.99 -6.05 19.82
C ARG A 304 -5.85 -5.04 20.07
N ASP A 305 -5.38 -4.93 21.31
CA ASP A 305 -4.22 -4.14 21.71
C ASP A 305 -2.93 -4.96 21.82
N SER A 306 -2.91 -6.20 21.30
CA SER A 306 -1.66 -6.90 20.99
C SER A 306 -0.91 -6.16 19.89
N VAL A 307 0.40 -6.34 19.88
CA VAL A 307 1.30 -5.54 19.05
C VAL A 307 1.69 -6.22 17.75
N VAL A 308 2.09 -5.41 16.78
CA VAL A 308 2.81 -5.79 15.57
C VAL A 308 4.13 -5.03 15.54
N TYR A 309 5.22 -5.76 15.45
CA TYR A 309 6.55 -5.22 15.22
C TYR A 309 6.72 -4.99 13.72
N LEU A 310 7.08 -3.76 13.35
CA LEU A 310 7.29 -3.31 11.98
C LEU A 310 8.69 -2.72 11.88
N TYR A 311 9.53 -3.25 11.01
CA TYR A 311 10.83 -2.63 10.75
C TYR A 311 11.25 -2.79 9.30
N GLY A 312 12.03 -1.83 8.82
CA GLY A 312 12.48 -1.80 7.43
C GLY A 312 12.84 -0.40 6.95
N ASN A 313 12.85 -0.24 5.64
CA ASN A 313 13.20 0.99 4.96
C ASN A 313 12.09 1.42 4.01
N ALA A 314 11.73 2.70 4.05
CA ALA A 314 10.76 3.31 3.16
C ALA A 314 11.30 4.61 2.58
N ASN A 315 11.02 4.87 1.31
CA ASN A 315 11.20 6.16 0.65
C ASN A 315 10.14 6.27 -0.46
N LYS A 316 10.17 7.36 -1.23
CA LYS A 316 9.17 7.58 -2.29
C LYS A 316 9.27 6.56 -3.43
N ASP A 317 10.39 5.85 -3.58
CA ASP A 317 10.57 4.86 -4.63
C ASP A 317 10.10 3.46 -4.24
N ARG A 318 10.24 3.11 -2.96
CA ARG A 318 9.91 1.77 -2.46
C ARG A 318 9.64 1.70 -0.96
N LEU A 319 8.97 0.61 -0.60
CA LEU A 319 8.68 0.18 0.75
C LEU A 319 9.23 -1.23 0.92
N ILE A 320 10.11 -1.43 1.91
CA ILE A 320 10.66 -2.74 2.25
C ILE A 320 10.54 -2.92 3.75
N MET A 321 9.89 -3.99 4.20
CA MET A 321 9.71 -4.22 5.63
C MET A 321 9.50 -5.68 5.98
N PHE A 322 9.68 -5.95 7.27
CA PHE A 322 9.14 -7.12 7.92
C PHE A 322 8.08 -6.73 8.93
N MET A 323 7.10 -7.60 9.05
CA MET A 323 6.02 -7.50 10.01
C MET A 323 5.96 -8.79 10.82
N ARG A 324 5.76 -8.65 12.13
CA ARG A 324 5.59 -9.78 13.03
C ARG A 324 4.61 -9.42 14.14
N VAL A 325 3.55 -10.22 14.29
CA VAL A 325 2.64 -10.08 15.43
C VAL A 325 3.30 -10.47 16.74
N ASP A 326 2.70 -10.11 17.87
CA ASP A 326 3.22 -10.43 19.20
C ASP A 326 3.58 -11.92 19.34
N PRO A 327 4.87 -12.26 19.52
CA PRO A 327 5.29 -13.63 19.65
C PRO A 327 5.07 -14.20 21.05
N THR A 328 4.64 -13.38 22.02
CA THR A 328 4.46 -13.79 23.43
C THR A 328 3.56 -15.02 23.58
N PRO A 329 2.38 -15.11 22.92
CA PRO A 329 1.53 -16.29 23.02
C PRO A 329 2.15 -17.53 22.36
N ASN A 330 2.74 -17.35 21.17
CA ASN A 330 3.36 -18.44 20.43
C ASN A 330 4.43 -17.91 19.45
N PRO A 331 5.72 -17.98 19.81
CA PRO A 331 6.78 -17.37 19.01
C PRO A 331 7.03 -18.08 17.67
N VAL A 332 6.66 -19.36 17.57
CA VAL A 332 6.79 -20.18 16.35
C VAL A 332 5.70 -19.84 15.34
N ARG A 333 4.50 -19.49 15.81
CA ARG A 333 3.35 -19.14 14.94
C ARG A 333 3.30 -17.66 14.59
N ALA A 334 4.03 -16.79 15.29
CA ALA A 334 4.19 -15.39 14.92
C ALA A 334 5.20 -15.26 13.75
N LEU A 335 4.68 -15.20 12.53
CA LEU A 335 5.49 -15.24 11.31
C LEU A 335 6.23 -13.93 11.09
N PHE A 336 7.46 -14.03 10.57
CA PHE A 336 8.19 -12.92 9.97
C PHE A 336 7.75 -12.77 8.53
N VAL A 337 6.87 -11.80 8.27
CA VAL A 337 6.27 -11.57 6.97
C VAL A 337 7.04 -10.49 6.22
N PRO A 338 7.73 -10.81 5.11
CA PRO A 338 8.40 -9.80 4.29
C PRO A 338 7.38 -9.06 3.44
N LEU A 339 7.68 -7.81 3.12
CA LEU A 339 6.97 -7.02 2.12
C LEU A 339 7.99 -6.17 1.35
N TYR A 340 7.93 -6.23 0.03
CA TYR A 340 8.59 -5.27 -0.85
C TYR A 340 7.57 -4.74 -1.85
N ILE A 341 7.45 -3.42 -1.95
CA ILE A 341 6.64 -2.73 -2.97
C ILE A 341 7.47 -1.60 -3.56
N GLY A 342 7.56 -1.52 -4.88
CA GLY A 342 8.09 -0.34 -5.57
C GLY A 342 9.22 -0.63 -6.53
N LYS A 343 10.10 0.35 -6.71
CA LYS A 343 11.13 0.41 -7.75
C LYS A 343 12.20 -0.68 -7.60
N LEU A 344 12.64 -1.25 -8.70
CA LEU A 344 13.91 -1.98 -8.83
C LEU A 344 15.04 -1.04 -9.24
N TYR A 345 16.27 -1.33 -8.80
CA TYR A 345 17.43 -0.78 -9.48
C TYR A 345 17.57 -1.47 -10.85
N THR A 346 17.40 -0.70 -11.92
CA THR A 346 17.43 -1.20 -13.31
C THR A 346 18.77 -0.87 -13.95
N PHE A 347 19.13 -1.66 -14.96
CA PHE A 347 20.29 -1.39 -15.81
C PHE A 347 19.91 -0.39 -16.92
N ASP A 348 20.49 -0.54 -18.12
CA ASP A 348 20.28 0.37 -19.25
C ASP A 348 18.83 0.43 -19.75
N VAL A 349 18.11 -0.70 -19.69
CA VAL A 349 16.72 -0.80 -20.14
C VAL A 349 15.81 -0.99 -18.93
N ALA A 350 15.02 0.03 -18.63
CA ALA A 350 14.01 -0.05 -17.59
C ALA A 350 12.73 -0.76 -18.08
N PRO A 351 12.00 -1.47 -17.20
CA PRO A 351 10.63 -1.89 -17.46
C PRO A 351 9.76 -0.69 -17.81
N ARG A 352 8.68 -0.89 -18.59
CA ARG A 352 7.71 0.18 -18.86
C ARG A 352 7.03 0.67 -17.58
N LYS A 353 6.88 -0.24 -16.60
CA LYS A 353 6.47 0.09 -15.24
C LYS A 353 7.36 -0.62 -14.24
N ASN A 354 8.29 0.12 -13.67
CA ASN A 354 9.23 -0.36 -12.70
C ASN A 354 8.60 -0.36 -11.30
N MET A 355 7.66 -1.27 -11.10
CA MET A 355 7.01 -1.52 -9.83
C MET A 355 6.91 -3.03 -9.63
N ILE A 356 7.50 -3.51 -8.54
CA ILE A 356 7.33 -4.89 -8.11
C ILE A 356 6.53 -4.97 -6.81
N ILE A 357 5.91 -6.12 -6.61
CA ILE A 357 5.37 -6.52 -5.33
C ILE A 357 5.76 -7.97 -5.01
N LEU A 358 6.18 -8.19 -3.77
CA LEU A 358 6.33 -9.52 -3.21
C LEU A 358 6.01 -9.51 -1.72
N SER A 359 5.46 -10.63 -1.23
CA SER A 359 5.12 -10.82 0.17
C SER A 359 5.03 -12.29 0.56
N GLY A 360 4.63 -12.57 1.80
CA GLY A 360 4.46 -13.91 2.33
C GLY A 360 3.07 -14.18 2.93
N CYS A 361 2.49 -15.34 2.61
CA CYS A 361 1.19 -15.76 3.14
C CYS A 361 1.19 -17.24 3.58
N ARG A 362 0.06 -17.67 4.16
CA ARG A 362 -0.21 -19.10 4.42
C ARG A 362 -0.59 -19.84 3.12
N PRO A 363 -0.44 -21.17 3.07
CA PRO A 363 -0.88 -21.96 1.93
C PRO A 363 -2.39 -21.85 1.70
N GLY A 364 -2.81 -21.63 0.45
CA GLY A 364 -4.21 -21.51 0.04
C GLY A 364 -4.71 -20.08 -0.08
N ASP A 365 -3.99 -19.10 0.48
CA ASP A 365 -4.35 -17.69 0.43
C ASP A 365 -3.77 -16.95 -0.79
N GLN A 366 -2.85 -17.56 -1.52
CA GLN A 366 -2.28 -16.96 -2.71
C GLN A 366 -3.28 -16.97 -3.88
N PHE A 367 -3.19 -15.98 -4.77
CA PHE A 367 -3.94 -16.03 -6.02
C PHE A 367 -3.50 -17.23 -6.88
N VAL A 368 -4.49 -17.96 -7.41
CA VAL A 368 -4.26 -19.10 -8.32
C VAL A 368 -4.75 -18.72 -9.71
N TYR A 369 -3.82 -18.69 -10.66
CA TYR A 369 -4.10 -18.42 -12.07
C TYR A 369 -4.96 -19.53 -12.70
N SER A 370 -5.84 -19.11 -13.61
CA SER A 370 -6.50 -20.00 -14.58
C SER A 370 -6.79 -19.22 -15.88
N PRO A 371 -6.88 -19.88 -17.04
CA PRO A 371 -7.28 -19.20 -18.28
C PRO A 371 -8.62 -18.48 -18.15
N ASN A 372 -8.70 -17.26 -18.67
CA ASN A 372 -9.83 -16.34 -18.58
C ASN A 372 -10.28 -16.02 -17.13
N LYS A 373 -9.38 -16.16 -16.14
CA LYS A 373 -9.69 -15.83 -14.74
C LYS A 373 -10.15 -14.38 -14.64
N LYS A 374 -11.31 -14.20 -14.03
CA LYS A 374 -11.82 -12.90 -13.59
C LYS A 374 -12.04 -12.94 -12.09
N ILE A 375 -11.72 -11.83 -11.42
CA ILE A 375 -12.07 -11.62 -10.02
C ILE A 375 -12.90 -10.33 -9.97
N GLY A 376 -14.16 -10.46 -9.58
CA GLY A 376 -15.12 -9.37 -9.75
C GLY A 376 -15.25 -9.00 -11.22
N ASN A 377 -15.14 -7.70 -11.53
CA ASN A 377 -15.16 -7.22 -12.91
C ASN A 377 -13.77 -7.19 -13.57
N ALA A 378 -12.69 -7.47 -12.83
CA ALA A 378 -11.34 -7.39 -13.34
C ALA A 378 -10.92 -8.67 -14.08
N PRO A 379 -10.51 -8.59 -15.36
CA PRO A 379 -9.79 -9.66 -16.02
C PRO A 379 -8.37 -9.73 -15.46
N LEU A 380 -8.02 -10.86 -14.85
CA LEU A 380 -6.70 -11.09 -14.24
C LEU A 380 -5.95 -12.23 -14.93
N ASP A 381 -6.34 -12.54 -16.16
CA ASP A 381 -5.57 -13.38 -17.06
C ASP A 381 -4.63 -12.48 -17.86
N TYR A 382 -3.36 -12.42 -17.42
CA TYR A 382 -2.28 -11.75 -18.11
C TYR A 382 -1.40 -12.74 -18.88
N GLY A 383 -1.92 -13.94 -19.18
CA GLY A 383 -1.20 -15.06 -19.76
C GLY A 383 -0.85 -16.15 -18.76
N SER A 384 -0.33 -17.28 -19.26
CA SER A 384 0.00 -18.48 -18.47
C SER A 384 0.97 -18.22 -17.31
N ASP A 385 1.78 -17.18 -17.42
CA ASP A 385 2.82 -16.82 -16.45
C ASP A 385 2.41 -15.65 -15.54
N THR A 386 1.11 -15.47 -15.32
CA THR A 386 0.58 -14.44 -14.41
C THR A 386 1.02 -14.69 -12.95
N SER A 387 1.81 -13.78 -12.39
CA SER A 387 2.33 -13.78 -11.02
C SER A 387 1.34 -13.25 -9.98
N ASN A 388 1.46 -13.76 -8.75
CA ASN A 388 0.68 -13.33 -7.59
C ASN A 388 1.49 -12.59 -6.51
N GLY A 389 2.81 -12.44 -6.66
CA GLY A 389 3.66 -11.81 -5.63
C GLY A 389 3.91 -12.65 -4.36
N ASN A 390 3.24 -13.79 -4.19
CA ASN A 390 3.46 -14.70 -3.06
C ASN A 390 4.32 -15.91 -3.42
N GLU A 391 4.15 -16.43 -4.63
CA GLU A 391 4.94 -17.58 -5.10
C GLU A 391 6.13 -17.13 -5.93
N THR A 392 5.95 -16.08 -6.71
CA THR A 392 6.94 -15.47 -7.60
C THR A 392 6.95 -13.97 -7.37
N VAL A 393 7.97 -13.28 -7.89
CA VAL A 393 7.98 -11.80 -7.86
C VAL A 393 7.09 -11.28 -8.99
N GLN A 394 6.16 -10.39 -8.64
CA GLN A 394 5.24 -9.78 -9.59
C GLN A 394 5.79 -8.41 -10.03
N LEU A 395 6.09 -8.26 -11.32
CA LEU A 395 6.46 -6.99 -11.95
C LEU A 395 5.25 -6.41 -12.68
N SER A 396 4.93 -5.13 -12.48
CA SER A 396 3.75 -4.51 -13.08
C SER A 396 3.75 -4.54 -14.61
N GLN A 397 4.86 -4.14 -15.26
CA GLN A 397 4.96 -4.21 -16.72
C GLN A 397 6.39 -4.31 -17.22
N SER A 398 6.70 -5.35 -18.01
CA SER A 398 8.00 -5.56 -18.64
C SER A 398 8.34 -4.46 -19.67
N SER A 399 9.59 -4.43 -20.14
CA SER A 399 10.02 -3.54 -21.22
C SER A 399 9.28 -3.81 -22.55
N THR A 400 8.94 -5.08 -22.80
CA THR A 400 8.18 -5.55 -23.96
C THR A 400 6.67 -5.28 -23.84
N GLY A 401 6.18 -5.02 -22.62
CA GLY A 401 4.81 -4.55 -22.35
C GLY A 401 3.89 -5.59 -21.70
N ALA A 402 4.37 -6.83 -21.48
CA ALA A 402 3.62 -7.85 -20.76
C ALA A 402 3.45 -7.44 -19.28
N MET A 403 2.26 -7.65 -18.73
CA MET A 403 1.92 -7.22 -17.36
C MET A 403 1.96 -8.39 -16.39
N TYR A 404 2.40 -8.14 -15.15
CA TYR A 404 2.26 -9.08 -14.03
C TYR A 404 2.84 -10.48 -14.26
N GLN A 405 3.94 -10.60 -15.02
CA GLN A 405 4.55 -11.90 -15.32
C GLN A 405 5.39 -12.45 -14.16
N HIS A 406 5.61 -13.77 -14.15
CA HIS A 406 6.49 -14.48 -13.22
C HIS A 406 7.93 -14.03 -13.32
N HIS A 407 8.51 -13.61 -12.20
CA HIS A 407 9.94 -13.42 -12.06
C HIS A 407 10.48 -14.23 -10.87
N TYR A 408 11.74 -14.64 -10.99
CA TYR A 408 12.46 -15.36 -9.94
C TYR A 408 13.66 -14.55 -9.44
N LEU A 409 14.16 -14.97 -8.28
CA LEU A 409 15.29 -14.34 -7.61
C LEU A 409 16.58 -15.05 -8.01
N ALA A 410 17.56 -14.29 -8.47
CA ALA A 410 18.90 -14.78 -8.77
C ALA A 410 19.93 -14.08 -7.88
N PHE A 411 20.78 -14.87 -7.23
CA PHE A 411 21.85 -14.40 -6.38
C PHE A 411 22.89 -15.52 -6.19
N ILE A 412 24.11 -15.16 -5.82
CA ILE A 412 25.19 -16.12 -5.57
C ILE A 412 24.98 -16.73 -4.18
N THR A 413 24.81 -18.04 -4.11
CA THR A 413 24.61 -18.79 -2.86
C THR A 413 25.32 -20.14 -2.91
N HIS A 414 25.29 -20.86 -1.80
CA HIS A 414 25.86 -22.19 -1.66
C HIS A 414 24.95 -23.26 -2.25
N ASP A 415 25.55 -24.39 -2.64
CA ASP A 415 24.79 -25.56 -3.05
C ASP A 415 24.09 -26.18 -1.84
N MET A 416 22.76 -26.28 -1.90
CA MET A 416 21.93 -26.79 -0.81
C MET A 416 22.20 -28.26 -0.47
N SER A 417 22.57 -29.08 -1.47
CA SER A 417 22.86 -30.51 -1.25
C SER A 417 24.17 -30.68 -0.48
N VAL A 418 25.16 -29.83 -0.76
CA VAL A 418 26.45 -29.80 -0.07
C VAL A 418 26.31 -29.18 1.31
N ASP A 419 25.53 -28.10 1.46
CA ASP A 419 25.35 -27.38 2.71
C ASP A 419 24.16 -27.87 3.58
N SER A 420 23.88 -29.18 3.56
CA SER A 420 22.67 -29.81 4.11
C SER A 420 22.61 -30.00 5.66
N GLY A 421 23.27 -29.13 6.44
CA GLY A 421 22.74 -28.83 7.79
C GLY A 421 23.46 -29.33 9.05
N GLN A 422 24.78 -29.59 9.04
CA GLN A 422 25.56 -29.80 10.30
C GLN A 422 26.69 -28.78 10.51
N GLY A 423 27.24 -28.18 9.44
CA GLY A 423 28.26 -27.15 9.58
C GLY A 423 27.70 -25.88 10.24
N ARG A 424 28.54 -25.01 10.78
CA ARG A 424 28.19 -23.61 11.07
C ARG A 424 28.74 -22.76 9.92
N PHE A 425 27.91 -21.96 9.25
CA PHE A 425 28.40 -21.02 8.25
C PHE A 425 28.90 -19.79 9.00
N ASN A 426 30.14 -19.90 9.46
CA ASN A 426 30.83 -18.82 10.13
C ASN A 426 31.32 -17.82 9.08
N PRO A 427 31.70 -16.59 9.50
CA PRO A 427 32.55 -15.77 8.66
C PRO A 427 33.73 -16.61 8.17
N SER A 428 34.15 -16.39 6.92
CA SER A 428 35.27 -17.11 6.33
C SER A 428 36.48 -17.04 7.26
N VAL A 429 37.05 -18.18 7.63
CA VAL A 429 38.25 -18.23 8.48
C VAL A 429 39.46 -17.54 7.84
N TYR A 430 39.41 -17.30 6.53
CA TYR A 430 40.49 -16.65 5.77
C TYR A 430 40.34 -15.13 5.72
N SER A 431 39.10 -14.60 5.69
CA SER A 431 38.86 -13.16 5.53
C SER A 431 38.14 -12.50 6.70
N GLY A 432 37.56 -13.30 7.61
CA GLY A 432 36.66 -12.82 8.67
C GLY A 432 35.31 -12.31 8.16
N LYS A 433 34.99 -12.49 6.87
CA LYS A 433 33.79 -11.90 6.22
C LYS A 433 32.75 -12.96 5.84
N TYR A 434 31.48 -12.55 5.87
CA TYR A 434 30.37 -13.33 5.31
C TYR A 434 30.26 -13.14 3.79
N HIS A 435 29.72 -14.15 3.11
CA HIS A 435 29.30 -14.00 1.71
C HIS A 435 27.91 -13.36 1.66
N LEU A 436 27.79 -12.29 0.86
CA LEU A 436 26.54 -11.56 0.64
C LEU A 436 26.37 -11.39 -0.87
N SER A 437 25.13 -11.44 -1.35
CA SER A 437 24.85 -11.26 -2.77
C SER A 437 23.65 -10.37 -2.98
N GLN A 438 23.70 -9.54 -4.02
CA GLN A 438 22.54 -8.76 -4.42
C GLN A 438 21.47 -9.67 -5.01
N ILE A 439 20.22 -9.26 -4.85
CA ILE A 439 19.08 -10.03 -5.32
C ILE A 439 18.64 -9.49 -6.66
N TYR A 440 18.98 -10.20 -7.72
CA TYR A 440 18.54 -9.89 -9.07
C TYR A 440 17.14 -10.44 -9.33
N ILE A 441 16.35 -9.69 -10.09
CA ILE A 441 15.04 -10.10 -10.58
C ILE A 441 15.19 -10.53 -12.03
N VAL A 442 14.79 -11.76 -12.32
CA VAL A 442 15.00 -12.39 -13.63
C VAL A 442 13.68 -12.88 -14.21
N HIS A 443 13.43 -12.52 -15.46
CA HIS A 443 12.38 -13.12 -16.28
C HIS A 443 13.00 -14.26 -17.12
N PRO A 444 12.35 -15.42 -17.25
CA PRO A 444 12.90 -16.54 -18.03
C PRO A 444 13.24 -16.18 -19.49
N ASN A 445 12.47 -15.27 -20.11
CA ASN A 445 12.65 -14.87 -21.51
C ASN A 445 13.34 -13.51 -21.66
N ASP A 446 13.19 -12.59 -20.69
CA ASP A 446 13.72 -11.23 -20.81
C ASP A 446 15.10 -11.11 -20.14
N GLY A 447 15.51 -12.14 -19.38
CA GLY A 447 16.76 -12.14 -18.63
C GLY A 447 16.69 -11.23 -17.40
N TYR A 448 17.82 -10.60 -17.08
CA TYR A 448 17.97 -9.74 -15.91
C TYR A 448 17.20 -8.43 -16.10
N VAL A 449 16.16 -8.23 -15.28
CA VAL A 449 15.32 -7.02 -15.32
C VAL A 449 15.93 -5.90 -14.46
N GLY A 450 16.52 -6.29 -13.33
CA GLY A 450 17.09 -5.37 -12.35
C GLY A 450 17.48 -6.11 -11.08
N LYS A 451 17.67 -5.36 -10.00
CA LYS A 451 17.93 -5.89 -8.67
C LYS A 451 17.11 -5.17 -7.60
N LEU A 452 16.84 -5.87 -6.51
CA LEU A 452 16.23 -5.26 -5.32
C LEU A 452 17.16 -4.18 -4.78
N ASP A 453 16.60 -3.02 -4.52
CA ASP A 453 17.42 -1.87 -4.13
C ASP A 453 17.64 -1.83 -2.61
N ASP A 454 18.89 -1.62 -2.18
CA ASP A 454 19.39 -1.75 -0.80
C ASP A 454 18.96 -3.02 -0.06
N VAL A 455 18.97 -4.16 -0.77
CA VAL A 455 18.69 -5.48 -0.19
C VAL A 455 19.75 -6.48 -0.63
N TYR A 456 20.27 -7.24 0.34
CA TYR A 456 21.15 -8.37 0.10
C TYR A 456 20.48 -9.68 0.50
N ALA A 457 20.71 -10.72 -0.31
CA ALA A 457 20.49 -12.10 0.06
C ALA A 457 21.59 -12.53 1.03
N VAL A 458 21.16 -13.06 2.15
CA VAL A 458 22.05 -13.53 3.21
C VAL A 458 21.68 -14.95 3.57
N HIS A 459 22.70 -15.81 3.50
CA HIS A 459 22.56 -17.20 3.88
C HIS A 459 22.24 -17.28 5.39
N PRO A 460 21.15 -17.94 5.80
CA PRO A 460 20.58 -17.81 7.16
C PRO A 460 21.39 -18.46 8.28
N LYS A 461 22.55 -19.01 7.95
CA LYS A 461 23.24 -19.95 8.81
C LYS A 461 24.21 -19.21 9.72
N ASN A 462 24.02 -19.37 11.03
CA ASN A 462 24.74 -18.65 12.09
C ASN A 462 24.52 -17.12 12.10
N ILE A 463 23.39 -16.67 11.55
CA ILE A 463 22.89 -15.30 11.66
C ILE A 463 21.47 -15.39 12.23
N GLN A 464 21.19 -14.61 13.28
CA GLN A 464 19.91 -14.60 13.97
C GLN A 464 19.01 -13.47 13.47
N GLN A 465 17.72 -13.59 13.76
CA GLN A 465 16.75 -12.53 13.45
C GLN A 465 17.20 -11.21 14.08
N ALA A 466 17.19 -10.13 13.29
CA ALA A 466 17.60 -8.78 13.66
C ALA A 466 19.12 -8.56 13.89
N ASP A 467 19.97 -9.53 13.59
CA ASP A 467 21.42 -9.29 13.52
C ASP A 467 21.75 -8.18 12.51
N GLU A 468 22.79 -7.42 12.78
CA GLU A 468 23.22 -6.30 11.94
C GLU A 468 24.54 -6.64 11.22
N LEU A 469 24.61 -6.25 9.94
CA LEU A 469 25.70 -6.56 9.02
C LEU A 469 26.29 -5.25 8.52
N GLU A 470 27.58 -5.05 8.77
CA GLU A 470 28.33 -3.92 8.24
C GLU A 470 28.87 -4.27 6.85
N ILE A 471 28.61 -3.40 5.90
CA ILE A 471 29.11 -3.53 4.53
C ILE A 471 29.93 -2.28 4.21
N GLU A 472 31.22 -2.49 3.96
CA GLU A 472 32.14 -1.47 3.47
C GLU A 472 32.69 -1.86 2.11
N LYS A 473 32.64 -0.94 1.15
CA LYS A 473 33.09 -1.18 -0.22
C LYS A 473 33.57 0.11 -0.87
N THR A 474 34.68 0.02 -1.59
CA THR A 474 35.06 1.01 -2.60
C THR A 474 34.40 0.62 -3.92
N VAL A 475 33.53 1.48 -4.42
CA VAL A 475 32.86 1.35 -5.71
C VAL A 475 33.67 2.12 -6.75
N VAL A 476 34.02 1.45 -7.84
CA VAL A 476 34.76 2.01 -8.96
C VAL A 476 34.01 1.63 -10.22
N ASP A 477 33.85 2.58 -11.14
CA ASP A 477 33.21 2.41 -12.45
C ASP A 477 31.76 1.86 -12.36
N GLU A 478 30.96 2.32 -11.39
CA GLU A 478 29.54 1.99 -11.38
C GLU A 478 28.84 2.64 -12.57
N VAL A 479 28.25 1.83 -13.44
CA VAL A 479 27.50 2.32 -14.60
C VAL A 479 26.12 2.81 -14.15
N LEU A 480 25.89 4.11 -14.30
CA LEU A 480 24.61 4.77 -13.96
C LEU A 480 23.65 4.83 -15.16
N GLY A 481 24.19 4.60 -16.37
CA GLY A 481 23.47 4.57 -17.64
C GLY A 481 24.11 5.46 -18.69
N GLN A 482 23.36 5.72 -19.75
CA GLN A 482 23.79 6.56 -20.87
C GLN A 482 22.95 7.84 -20.96
N GLY A 483 23.59 8.92 -21.41
CA GLY A 483 22.92 10.15 -21.78
C GLY A 483 22.00 9.95 -23.00
N ASP A 484 20.84 10.61 -22.99
CA ASP A 484 19.88 10.64 -24.09
C ASP A 484 19.62 12.08 -24.59
N GLY A 485 20.38 13.07 -24.08
CA GLY A 485 20.20 14.50 -24.37
C GLY A 485 19.03 15.18 -23.64
N HIS A 486 18.25 14.45 -22.84
CA HIS A 486 17.05 14.96 -22.16
C HIS A 486 17.02 14.64 -20.67
N ARG A 487 17.38 13.42 -20.29
CA ARG A 487 17.47 12.89 -18.94
C ARG A 487 18.61 13.57 -18.19
N LYS A 488 18.27 14.14 -17.04
CA LYS A 488 19.22 14.76 -16.12
C LYS A 488 19.46 13.96 -14.84
N VAL A 489 18.57 13.03 -14.52
CA VAL A 489 18.54 12.33 -13.24
C VAL A 489 19.03 10.90 -13.41
N PHE A 490 20.06 10.54 -12.66
CA PHE A 490 20.68 9.22 -12.63
C PHE A 490 20.71 8.70 -11.19
N HIS A 491 20.71 7.38 -11.03
CA HIS A 491 20.56 6.74 -9.72
C HIS A 491 21.82 5.96 -9.37
N LEU A 492 22.35 6.20 -8.18
CA LEU A 492 23.39 5.39 -7.59
C LEU A 492 22.78 4.15 -6.92
N GLU A 493 23.53 3.07 -6.96
CA GLU A 493 23.24 1.83 -6.29
C GLU A 493 23.31 1.97 -4.77
N HIS A 494 24.32 2.69 -4.26
CA HIS A 494 24.52 2.92 -2.84
C HIS A 494 24.67 4.41 -2.54
N LYS A 495 24.53 4.74 -1.25
CA LYS A 495 24.80 6.09 -0.76
C LYS A 495 26.32 6.26 -0.56
N PRO A 496 26.97 7.25 -1.20
CA PRO A 496 28.36 7.58 -0.96
C PRO A 496 28.61 8.00 0.49
N LYS A 497 29.75 7.59 1.04
CA LYS A 497 30.25 8.00 2.34
C LYS A 497 30.82 9.42 2.23
N GLY A 498 30.20 10.36 2.94
CA GLY A 498 30.60 11.77 2.93
C GLY A 498 30.73 12.32 1.51
N GLU A 499 31.83 13.01 1.23
CA GLU A 499 32.09 13.71 -0.04
C GLU A 499 32.89 12.89 -1.06
N THR A 500 32.89 11.55 -0.93
CA THR A 500 33.72 10.65 -1.75
C THR A 500 33.23 10.45 -3.19
N LEU A 501 32.01 10.88 -3.50
CA LEU A 501 31.43 10.75 -4.83
C LEU A 501 32.22 11.51 -5.89
N ARG A 502 32.65 10.77 -6.91
CA ARG A 502 33.20 11.26 -8.16
C ARG A 502 32.37 10.71 -9.31
N LEU A 503 32.04 11.56 -10.27
CA LEU A 503 31.25 11.21 -11.43
C LEU A 503 32.06 11.44 -12.69
N PHE A 504 31.86 10.57 -13.67
CA PHE A 504 32.55 10.63 -14.94
C PHE A 504 31.55 10.56 -16.09
N ILE A 505 31.76 11.39 -17.11
CA ILE A 505 31.05 11.30 -18.40
C ILE A 505 32.10 10.96 -19.45
N SER A 506 31.95 9.81 -20.10
CA SER A 506 32.91 9.30 -21.09
C SER A 506 34.37 9.36 -20.58
N CYS A 507 34.58 8.85 -19.37
CA CYS A 507 35.87 8.81 -18.66
C CYS A 507 36.45 10.17 -18.26
N LYS A 508 35.69 11.27 -18.34
CA LYS A 508 36.11 12.59 -17.84
C LYS A 508 35.36 12.94 -16.56
N GLU A 509 36.11 13.28 -15.52
CA GLU A 509 35.52 13.68 -14.23
C GLU A 509 34.67 14.95 -14.42
N VAL A 510 33.48 14.94 -13.82
CA VAL A 510 32.54 16.05 -13.82
C VAL A 510 32.76 16.88 -12.57
N GLU A 511 32.85 18.20 -12.74
CA GLU A 511 32.99 19.12 -11.62
C GLU A 511 31.77 19.05 -10.69
N LYS A 512 32.01 19.13 -9.37
CA LYS A 512 30.93 19.07 -8.36
C LYS A 512 29.89 20.19 -8.51
N THR A 513 30.21 21.28 -9.21
CA THR A 513 29.27 22.37 -9.49
C THR A 513 28.25 22.02 -10.57
N ASP A 514 28.51 21.00 -11.38
CA ASP A 514 27.71 20.67 -12.57
C ASP A 514 26.61 19.64 -12.28
N TYR A 515 26.53 19.16 -11.04
CA TYR A 515 25.49 18.25 -10.59
C TYR A 515 25.09 18.51 -9.13
N VAL A 516 23.89 18.04 -8.78
CA VAL A 516 23.39 18.02 -7.41
C VAL A 516 23.15 16.57 -7.01
N TYR A 517 23.76 16.14 -5.90
CA TYR A 517 23.51 14.84 -5.30
C TYR A 517 22.42 14.93 -4.23
N ASN A 518 21.41 14.06 -4.33
CA ASN A 518 20.40 13.84 -3.31
C ASN A 518 20.61 12.47 -2.66
N ALA A 519 20.98 12.52 -1.37
CA ALA A 519 21.26 11.35 -0.55
C ALA A 519 20.07 10.45 -0.28
N GLU A 520 18.84 10.99 -0.20
CA GLU A 520 17.65 10.22 0.18
C GLU A 520 17.16 9.33 -0.96
N ASP A 521 17.22 9.85 -2.18
CA ASP A 521 16.78 9.15 -3.40
C ASP A 521 17.94 8.44 -4.12
N LYS A 522 19.18 8.60 -3.61
CA LYS A 522 20.42 8.20 -4.27
C LYS A 522 20.50 8.73 -5.71
N THR A 523 20.07 9.98 -5.92
CA THR A 523 20.04 10.57 -7.26
C THR A 523 21.12 11.61 -7.47
N VAL A 524 21.65 11.62 -8.68
CA VAL A 524 22.48 12.70 -9.22
C VAL A 524 21.65 13.41 -10.27
N THR A 525 21.50 14.72 -10.13
CA THR A 525 20.84 15.57 -11.13
C THR A 525 21.87 16.48 -11.77
N PHE A 526 22.18 16.28 -13.05
CA PHE A 526 23.06 17.17 -13.80
C PHE A 526 22.36 18.49 -14.15
N ASN A 527 23.10 19.60 -14.13
CA ASN A 527 22.58 20.91 -14.52
C ASN A 527 22.18 20.91 -16.01
N GLU A 528 23.03 20.31 -16.85
CA GLU A 528 22.80 20.07 -18.27
C GLU A 528 22.62 18.57 -18.53
N ALA A 529 21.72 18.22 -19.46
CA ALA A 529 21.49 16.81 -19.77
C ALA A 529 22.72 16.23 -20.49
N PRO A 530 23.26 15.07 -20.04
CA PRO A 530 24.36 14.42 -20.73
C PRO A 530 23.99 14.10 -22.19
N VAL A 531 24.94 14.31 -23.09
CA VAL A 531 24.78 14.12 -24.54
C VAL A 531 24.45 12.66 -24.88
N ILE A 532 23.75 12.48 -26.01
CA ILE A 532 23.31 11.16 -26.47
C ILE A 532 24.51 10.20 -26.58
N GLY A 533 24.40 9.04 -25.93
CA GLY A 533 25.39 7.96 -25.96
C GLY A 533 26.59 8.16 -25.03
N SER A 534 26.67 9.24 -24.26
CA SER A 534 27.73 9.40 -23.27
C SER A 534 27.48 8.49 -22.08
N GLU A 535 28.38 7.55 -21.83
CA GLU A 535 28.36 6.71 -20.63
C GLU A 535 28.66 7.53 -19.38
N ILE A 536 27.88 7.29 -18.33
CA ILE A 536 27.99 7.96 -17.05
C ILE A 536 28.37 6.92 -16.00
N THR A 537 29.48 7.16 -15.31
CA THR A 537 29.96 6.28 -14.24
C THR A 537 30.20 7.00 -12.93
N GLY A 538 30.06 6.28 -11.82
CA GLY A 538 30.32 6.77 -10.46
C GLY A 538 31.44 5.99 -9.77
N ALA A 539 32.24 6.70 -8.97
CA ALA A 539 33.20 6.10 -8.05
C ALA A 539 33.07 6.75 -6.67
N TYR A 540 32.99 5.93 -5.62
CA TYR A 540 32.81 6.39 -4.25
C TYR A 540 33.13 5.29 -3.24
N GLU A 541 33.25 5.67 -1.97
CA GLU A 541 33.30 4.71 -0.87
C GLU A 541 31.92 4.61 -0.24
N MET A 542 31.52 3.43 0.21
CA MET A 542 30.31 3.22 1.01
C MET A 542 30.64 2.47 2.30
N ALA A 543 29.95 2.82 3.38
CA ALA A 543 29.96 2.13 4.65
C ALA A 543 28.54 2.19 5.22
N GLN A 544 27.88 1.04 5.30
CA GLN A 544 26.45 0.96 5.58
C GLN A 544 26.14 -0.24 6.48
N LEU A 545 25.16 -0.06 7.34
CA LEU A 545 24.63 -1.06 8.24
C LEU A 545 23.32 -1.61 7.70
N TYR A 546 23.19 -2.93 7.66
CA TYR A 546 22.00 -3.64 7.21
C TYR A 546 21.45 -4.52 8.34
N ARG A 547 20.13 -4.58 8.51
CA ARG A 547 19.50 -5.51 9.44
C ARG A 547 19.00 -6.76 8.72
N TYR A 548 19.42 -7.92 9.21
CA TYR A 548 19.05 -9.22 8.68
C TYR A 548 17.72 -9.73 9.26
N THR A 549 16.91 -10.37 8.42
CA THR A 549 15.71 -11.10 8.83
C THR A 549 15.42 -12.26 7.88
N LEU A 550 15.04 -13.41 8.44
CA LEU A 550 14.62 -14.59 7.70
C LEU A 550 13.08 -14.66 7.65
N PRO A 551 12.47 -14.64 6.45
CA PRO A 551 11.05 -14.92 6.28
C PRO A 551 10.68 -16.30 6.81
N THR A 552 9.55 -16.40 7.51
CA THR A 552 9.02 -17.68 8.00
C THR A 552 7.66 -18.04 7.42
N THR A 553 7.13 -17.22 6.51
CA THR A 553 5.87 -17.50 5.81
C THR A 553 6.00 -18.69 4.85
N PRO A 554 5.08 -19.66 4.88
CA PRO A 554 5.17 -20.86 4.05
C PRO A 554 5.15 -20.59 2.54
N VAL A 555 4.39 -19.58 2.08
CA VAL A 555 4.28 -19.20 0.67
C VAL A 555 4.86 -17.80 0.51
N CYS A 556 6.13 -17.73 0.09
CA CYS A 556 6.85 -16.49 -0.18
C CYS A 556 7.91 -16.74 -1.28
N PRO A 557 8.23 -15.78 -2.15
CA PRO A 557 9.32 -15.94 -3.13
C PRO A 557 10.67 -16.33 -2.49
N MET A 558 10.89 -15.97 -1.23
CA MET A 558 12.11 -16.24 -0.46
C MET A 558 12.13 -17.65 0.17
N THR A 559 10.99 -18.33 0.26
CA THR A 559 10.87 -19.66 0.89
C THR A 559 10.56 -20.75 -0.13
N GLN A 560 10.24 -20.39 -1.37
CA GLN A 560 9.90 -21.34 -2.44
C GLN A 560 11.10 -21.73 -3.30
N ALA A 561 11.39 -23.03 -3.37
CA ALA A 561 12.47 -23.60 -4.18
C ALA A 561 12.36 -23.31 -5.69
N LYS A 562 11.15 -23.05 -6.20
CA LYS A 562 10.94 -22.68 -7.61
C LYS A 562 11.36 -21.25 -7.95
N THR A 563 11.59 -20.41 -6.92
CA THR A 563 11.78 -18.96 -7.07
C THR A 563 13.13 -18.50 -6.55
N THR A 564 13.75 -19.27 -5.66
CA THR A 564 15.11 -19.02 -5.16
C THR A 564 15.98 -20.27 -5.32
N PRO A 565 17.27 -20.13 -5.70
CA PRO A 565 18.20 -21.26 -5.79
C PRO A 565 18.53 -21.90 -4.43
N PHE A 566 18.23 -21.22 -3.32
CA PHE A 566 18.39 -21.73 -1.95
C PHE A 566 17.23 -21.24 -1.08
N ASN A 567 16.47 -22.16 -0.48
CA ASN A 567 15.34 -21.82 0.39
C ASN A 567 15.44 -22.47 1.78
N PRO A 568 15.12 -21.72 2.86
CA PRO A 568 14.77 -20.29 2.86
C PRO A 568 16.02 -19.40 2.73
N ILE A 569 15.87 -18.22 2.12
CA ILE A 569 16.90 -17.17 2.10
C ILE A 569 16.47 -15.98 2.95
N GLY A 570 17.40 -15.39 3.70
CA GLY A 570 17.11 -14.19 4.48
C GLY A 570 17.48 -12.91 3.74
N LEU A 571 16.88 -11.81 4.18
CA LEU A 571 17.08 -10.48 3.63
C LEU A 571 17.84 -9.61 4.62
N ALA A 572 18.88 -8.94 4.16
CA ALA A 572 19.49 -7.83 4.86
C ALA A 572 19.01 -6.52 4.23
N ILE A 573 18.31 -5.70 5.01
CA ILE A 573 17.70 -4.44 4.57
C ILE A 573 18.54 -3.28 5.12
N TYR A 574 18.83 -2.29 4.27
CA TYR A 574 19.59 -1.11 4.68
C TYR A 574 18.92 -0.35 5.83
N LYS A 575 19.71 -0.06 6.86
CA LYS A 575 19.30 0.65 8.08
C LYS A 575 19.86 2.07 8.10
N GLU A 576 21.19 2.21 8.14
CA GLU A 576 21.85 3.50 8.27
C GLU A 576 23.28 3.48 7.72
N ASP A 577 23.86 4.67 7.50
CA ASP A 577 25.27 4.82 7.14
C ASP A 577 26.16 4.76 8.39
N ILE A 578 27.43 4.38 8.22
CA ILE A 578 28.43 4.24 9.30
C ILE A 578 29.53 5.29 9.24
#